data_AF-A0AAJ2H5C9-F1
#
_entry.id   AF-A0AAJ2H5C9-F1
#
_cell.length_a   1.000
_cell.length_b   1.000
_cell.length_c   1.000
_cell.angle_alpha   90.00
_cell.angle_beta   90.00
_cell.angle_gamma   90.00
#
_symmetry.space_group_name_H-M   'P 1'
#
loop_
_entity.id
_entity.type
_entity.pdbx_description
1 polymer ?
#
loop_
_entity_poly.entity_id
_entity_poly.type
_entity_poly.pdbx_seq_one_letter_code
_entity_poly.pdbx_strand_id
1 'polypeptide(L)'
;MIAMKMPAEGFLSPLVSDWRSVAHEAASERFALAYEINQACVAVLSTLEPSSRSDRELIGAALFGRALQSFEATILLAERGMVADAGLVARSIVECAIFQAAVATIDDFPKQMAASNNAHFASMARAVADQLAAGVDTAEHDQSQEIRELLEEIASVAVMPADIKLRQLARETGMEKLYEIIYRKLSGEAAHPSLASIERHFRRDERGRIAQLIFAPQVDGLSDLLGSAITAGLANLQALAETFGRTDIAELYKTFNDRHRLIALEQQQPV
;
A
#
# COMPACT_ATOMS: atom_id res chain seq x y z
N MET A 1 -21.94 -8.77 -20.93
CA MET A 1 -20.64 -8.35 -21.51
C MET A 1 -19.97 -9.53 -22.18
N ILE A 2 -19.55 -9.39 -23.43
CA ILE A 2 -18.71 -10.40 -24.11
C ILE A 2 -17.33 -10.31 -23.45
N ALA A 3 -16.92 -11.37 -22.75
CA ALA A 3 -15.60 -11.44 -22.15
C ALA A 3 -14.53 -11.34 -23.25
N MET A 4 -13.63 -10.38 -23.14
CA MET A 4 -12.47 -10.30 -24.03
C MET A 4 -11.72 -11.63 -23.95
N LYS A 5 -11.51 -12.29 -25.11
CA LYS A 5 -10.63 -13.45 -25.17
C LYS A 5 -9.21 -12.94 -24.94
N MET A 6 -8.56 -13.44 -23.90
CA MET A 6 -7.23 -12.98 -23.52
C MET A 6 -6.21 -13.27 -24.64
N PRO A 7 -5.40 -12.29 -25.07
CA PRO A 7 -4.32 -12.50 -26.02
C PRO A 7 -3.24 -13.45 -25.46
N ALA A 8 -2.39 -13.97 -26.35
CA ALA A 8 -1.30 -14.87 -25.96
C ALA A 8 -0.25 -14.19 -25.05
N GLU A 9 -0.06 -12.88 -25.22
CA GLU A 9 0.82 -12.06 -24.39
C GLU A 9 0.20 -11.73 -23.01
N GLY A 10 -1.05 -12.15 -22.76
CA GLY A 10 -1.75 -11.89 -21.51
C GLY A 10 -1.90 -10.39 -21.22
N PHE A 11 -1.68 -9.99 -19.96
CA PHE A 11 -1.80 -8.60 -19.52
C PHE A 11 -0.72 -7.67 -20.10
N LEU A 12 0.31 -8.24 -20.75
CA LEU A 12 1.35 -7.48 -21.44
C LEU A 12 0.95 -7.09 -22.87
N SER A 13 -0.17 -7.63 -23.38
CA SER A 13 -0.65 -7.31 -24.72
C SER A 13 -1.09 -5.84 -24.81
N PRO A 14 -0.73 -5.10 -25.87
CA PRO A 14 -1.23 -3.74 -26.08
C PRO A 14 -2.75 -3.69 -26.20
N LEU A 15 -3.40 -4.79 -26.62
CA LEU A 15 -4.86 -4.92 -26.72
C LEU A 15 -5.57 -4.80 -25.36
N VAL A 16 -4.87 -5.08 -24.26
CA VAL A 16 -5.40 -4.86 -22.91
C VAL A 16 -5.57 -3.36 -22.62
N SER A 17 -4.90 -2.48 -23.37
CA SER A 17 -5.10 -1.03 -23.26
C SER A 17 -6.51 -0.61 -23.69
N ASP A 18 -7.15 -1.36 -24.61
CA ASP A 18 -8.53 -1.08 -25.03
C ASP A 18 -9.54 -1.36 -23.91
N TRP A 19 -9.17 -2.25 -22.96
CA TRP A 19 -9.95 -2.54 -21.76
C TRP A 19 -10.14 -1.32 -20.85
N ARG A 20 -9.24 -0.34 -20.94
CA ARG A 20 -9.32 0.89 -20.15
C ARG A 20 -10.69 1.54 -20.25
N SER A 21 -11.29 1.55 -21.45
CA SER A 21 -12.65 2.08 -21.66
C SER A 21 -13.71 1.35 -20.82
N VAL A 22 -13.65 0.02 -20.77
CA VAL A 22 -14.55 -0.84 -19.98
C VAL A 22 -14.35 -0.60 -18.48
N ALA A 23 -13.11 -0.52 -18.02
CA ALA A 23 -12.79 -0.20 -16.63
C ALA A 23 -13.34 1.17 -16.23
N HIS A 24 -13.16 2.18 -17.09
CA HIS A 24 -13.68 3.54 -16.86
C HIS A 24 -15.20 3.58 -16.90
N GLU A 25 -15.87 2.84 -17.78
CA GLU A 25 -17.34 2.76 -17.78
C GLU A 25 -17.86 2.13 -16.46
N ALA A 26 -17.17 1.11 -15.95
CA ALA A 26 -17.57 0.41 -14.73
C ALA A 26 -17.35 1.22 -13.44
N ALA A 27 -16.44 2.20 -13.43
CA ALA A 27 -16.08 2.97 -12.23
C ALA A 27 -15.73 4.44 -12.52
N SER A 28 -16.46 5.08 -13.43
CA SER A 28 -16.14 6.38 -14.03
C SER A 28 -15.86 7.48 -13.00
N GLU A 29 -16.77 7.67 -12.04
CA GLU A 29 -16.66 8.69 -11.00
C GLU A 29 -15.47 8.45 -10.07
N ARG A 30 -15.16 7.18 -9.77
CA ARG A 30 -14.01 6.80 -8.93
C ARG A 30 -12.70 7.09 -9.65
N PHE A 31 -12.60 6.75 -10.94
CA PHE A 31 -11.42 7.07 -11.74
C PHE A 31 -11.22 8.59 -11.88
N ALA A 32 -12.29 9.33 -12.21
CA ALA A 32 -12.24 10.78 -12.32
C ALA A 32 -11.70 11.42 -11.03
N LEU A 33 -12.29 11.06 -9.88
CA LEU A 33 -11.83 11.54 -8.58
C LEU A 33 -10.38 11.13 -8.29
N ALA A 34 -10.00 9.89 -8.60
CA ALA A 34 -8.63 9.41 -8.39
C ALA A 34 -7.60 10.23 -9.19
N TYR A 35 -7.87 10.59 -10.46
CA TYR A 35 -6.96 11.42 -11.23
C TYR A 35 -6.84 12.84 -10.69
N GLU A 36 -7.94 13.44 -10.28
CA GLU A 36 -7.93 14.79 -9.72
C GLU A 36 -7.12 14.83 -8.41
N ILE A 37 -7.32 13.84 -7.54
CA ILE A 37 -6.52 13.66 -6.33
C ILE A 37 -5.05 13.47 -6.71
N ASN A 38 -4.74 12.63 -7.69
CA ASN A 38 -3.36 12.39 -8.12
C ASN A 38 -2.67 13.68 -8.56
N GLN A 39 -3.30 14.43 -9.46
CA GLN A 39 -2.77 15.69 -9.97
C GLN A 39 -2.50 16.68 -8.83
N ALA A 40 -3.43 16.79 -7.89
CA ALA A 40 -3.27 17.67 -6.74
C ALA A 40 -2.16 17.19 -5.80
N CYS A 41 -2.04 15.90 -5.53
CA CYS A 41 -0.96 15.32 -4.72
C CYS A 41 0.42 15.50 -5.36
N VAL A 42 0.54 15.34 -6.69
CA VAL A 42 1.79 15.63 -7.43
C VAL A 42 2.15 17.11 -7.29
N ALA A 43 1.17 18.01 -7.44
CA ALA A 43 1.39 19.44 -7.27
C ALA A 43 1.85 19.75 -5.83
N VAL A 44 1.19 19.19 -4.81
CA VAL A 44 1.59 19.32 -3.41
C VAL A 44 3.03 18.86 -3.21
N LEU A 45 3.39 17.65 -3.67
CA LEU A 45 4.73 17.09 -3.52
C LEU A 45 5.80 18.01 -4.12
N SER A 46 5.53 18.65 -5.27
CA SER A 46 6.46 19.60 -5.90
C SER A 46 6.68 20.91 -5.14
N THR A 47 5.81 21.21 -4.18
CA THR A 47 5.85 22.44 -3.36
C THR A 47 6.35 22.19 -1.93
N LEU A 48 6.64 20.94 -1.57
CA LEU A 48 7.18 20.62 -0.25
C LEU A 48 8.65 21.07 -0.17
N GLU A 49 8.97 21.78 0.91
CA GLU A 49 10.34 22.21 1.23
C GLU A 49 10.75 21.62 2.58
N PRO A 50 10.99 20.30 2.67
CA PRO A 50 11.36 19.68 3.94
C PRO A 50 12.70 20.22 4.44
N SER A 51 12.74 20.63 5.69
CA SER A 51 13.96 21.08 6.37
C SER A 51 14.94 19.92 6.52
N SER A 52 16.19 20.15 6.09
CA SER A 52 17.29 19.18 6.27
C SER A 52 17.64 18.90 7.73
N ARG A 53 17.04 19.64 8.68
CA ARG A 53 17.20 19.46 10.13
C ARG A 53 15.99 18.80 10.80
N SER A 54 14.97 18.44 10.02
CA SER A 54 13.74 17.84 10.52
C SER A 54 13.57 16.45 9.92
N ASP A 55 13.99 15.42 10.65
CA ASP A 55 13.78 14.02 10.24
C ASP A 55 12.28 13.74 10.02
N ARG A 56 11.42 14.39 10.80
CA ARG A 56 9.96 14.34 10.67
C ARG A 56 9.50 14.80 9.30
N GLU A 57 9.96 15.97 8.83
CA GLU A 57 9.57 16.49 7.51
C GLU A 57 10.19 15.69 6.36
N LEU A 58 11.46 15.27 6.49
CA LEU A 58 12.14 14.47 5.47
C LEU A 58 11.47 13.11 5.27
N ILE A 59 11.21 12.38 6.36
CA ILE A 59 10.50 11.10 6.31
C ILE A 59 9.06 11.33 5.86
N GLY A 60 8.42 12.41 6.32
CA GLY A 60 7.05 12.72 5.92
C GLY A 60 6.90 12.95 4.42
N ALA A 61 7.79 13.72 3.81
CA ALA A 61 7.82 13.91 2.37
C ALA A 61 8.10 12.59 1.62
N ALA A 62 9.04 11.77 2.12
CA ALA A 62 9.39 10.49 1.51
C ALA A 62 8.24 9.47 1.57
N LEU A 63 7.56 9.35 2.71
CA LEU A 63 6.38 8.49 2.87
C LEU A 63 5.24 8.94 1.96
N PHE A 64 5.01 10.24 1.83
CA PHE A 64 4.01 10.78 0.92
C PHE A 64 4.34 10.47 -0.55
N GLY A 65 5.60 10.65 -0.97
CA GLY A 65 6.05 10.26 -2.30
C GLY A 65 5.84 8.77 -2.59
N ARG A 66 6.17 7.90 -1.63
CA ARG A 66 5.92 6.45 -1.73
C ARG A 66 4.43 6.11 -1.83
N ALA A 67 3.60 6.75 -1.02
CA ALA A 67 2.14 6.58 -1.07
C ALA A 67 1.56 7.00 -2.42
N LEU A 68 2.03 8.13 -2.97
CA LEU A 68 1.61 8.66 -4.25
C LEU A 68 1.98 7.71 -5.40
N GLN A 69 3.22 7.20 -5.43
CA GLN A 69 3.63 6.19 -6.41
C GLN A 69 2.78 4.92 -6.33
N SER A 70 2.45 4.48 -5.12
CA SER A 70 1.57 3.31 -4.91
C SER A 70 0.14 3.60 -5.38
N PHE A 71 -0.37 4.81 -5.17
CA PHE A 71 -1.68 5.25 -5.64
C PHE A 71 -1.75 5.26 -7.17
N GLU A 72 -0.74 5.82 -7.85
CA GLU A 72 -0.62 5.80 -9.31
C GLU A 72 -0.54 4.36 -9.85
N ALA A 73 0.27 3.50 -9.23
CA ALA A 73 0.40 2.11 -9.61
C ALA A 73 -0.93 1.33 -9.44
N THR A 74 -1.67 1.58 -8.36
CA THR A 74 -3.02 1.01 -8.16
C THR A 74 -3.96 1.43 -9.29
N ILE A 75 -3.98 2.71 -9.68
CA ILE A 75 -4.81 3.20 -10.80
C ILE A 75 -4.42 2.48 -12.10
N LEU A 76 -3.13 2.43 -12.43
CA LEU A 76 -2.65 1.82 -13.67
C LEU A 76 -2.97 0.33 -13.79
N LEU A 77 -2.90 -0.42 -12.69
CA LEU A 77 -3.28 -1.84 -12.63
C LEU A 77 -4.80 -2.01 -12.71
N ALA A 78 -5.56 -1.14 -12.01
CA ALA A 78 -7.01 -1.14 -12.02
C ALA A 78 -7.57 -0.88 -13.44
N GLU A 79 -6.98 0.05 -14.21
CA GLU A 79 -7.34 0.30 -15.61
C GLU A 79 -7.17 -0.90 -16.53
N ARG A 80 -6.22 -1.80 -16.20
CA ARG A 80 -5.97 -3.04 -16.95
C ARG A 80 -6.81 -4.20 -16.44
N GLY A 81 -7.70 -3.96 -15.48
CA GLY A 81 -8.53 -4.98 -14.84
C GLY A 81 -7.75 -5.97 -13.98
N MET A 82 -6.52 -5.62 -13.55
CA MET A 82 -5.71 -6.40 -12.61
C MET A 82 -6.11 -6.08 -11.16
N VAL A 83 -7.39 -6.28 -10.83
CA VAL A 83 -7.99 -5.80 -9.57
C VAL A 83 -7.30 -6.41 -8.34
N ALA A 84 -6.91 -7.69 -8.39
CA ALA A 84 -6.19 -8.34 -7.30
C ALA A 84 -4.84 -7.66 -7.05
N ASP A 85 -4.00 -7.55 -8.09
CA ASP A 85 -2.67 -6.94 -8.01
C ASP A 85 -2.74 -5.46 -7.62
N ALA A 86 -3.73 -4.73 -8.14
CA ALA A 86 -4.00 -3.35 -7.76
C ALA A 86 -4.34 -3.23 -6.26
N GLY A 87 -5.09 -4.20 -5.72
CA GLY A 87 -5.40 -4.31 -4.29
C GLY A 87 -4.18 -4.61 -3.42
N LEU A 88 -3.25 -5.44 -3.92
CA LEU A 88 -1.97 -5.69 -3.26
C LEU A 88 -1.16 -4.39 -3.13
N VAL A 89 -1.06 -3.62 -4.22
CA VAL A 89 -0.38 -2.31 -4.22
C VAL A 89 -1.09 -1.30 -3.33
N ALA A 90 -2.43 -1.28 -3.34
CA ALA A 90 -3.23 -0.35 -2.54
C ALA A 90 -2.99 -0.50 -1.03
N ARG A 91 -2.59 -1.68 -0.55
CA ARG A 91 -2.18 -1.88 0.84
C ARG A 91 -1.02 -0.99 1.25
N SER A 92 -0.04 -0.79 0.37
CA SER A 92 1.13 0.02 0.69
C SER A 92 0.75 1.49 0.92
N ILE A 93 -0.33 1.96 0.28
CA ILE A 93 -0.89 3.30 0.52
C ILE A 93 -1.41 3.40 1.97
N VAL A 94 -2.11 2.37 2.45
CA VAL A 94 -2.63 2.31 3.83
C VAL A 94 -1.50 2.25 4.85
N GLU A 95 -0.49 1.43 4.60
CA GLU A 95 0.70 1.36 5.45
C GLU A 95 1.38 2.73 5.53
N CYS A 96 1.61 3.38 4.39
CA CYS A 96 2.17 4.72 4.37
C CYS A 96 1.31 5.73 5.13
N ALA A 97 -0.03 5.64 5.04
CA ALA A 97 -0.93 6.54 5.78
C ALA A 97 -0.76 6.40 7.30
N ILE A 98 -0.67 5.16 7.80
CA ILE A 98 -0.51 4.88 9.23
C ILE A 98 0.87 5.34 9.72
N PHE A 99 1.93 5.07 8.96
CA PHE A 99 3.27 5.56 9.28
C PHE A 99 3.36 7.10 9.20
N GLN A 100 2.69 7.72 8.22
CA GLN A 100 2.64 9.17 8.08
C GLN A 100 1.93 9.83 9.27
N ALA A 101 0.82 9.24 9.72
CA ALA A 101 0.12 9.68 10.93
C ALA A 101 1.00 9.56 12.17
N ALA A 102 1.82 8.51 12.27
CA ALA A 102 2.77 8.36 13.36
C ALA A 102 3.90 9.39 13.30
N VAL A 103 4.44 9.69 12.12
CA VAL A 103 5.41 10.78 11.92
C VAL A 103 4.82 12.13 12.37
N ALA A 104 3.55 12.38 12.07
CA ALA A 104 2.86 13.61 12.44
C ALA A 104 2.59 13.73 13.96
N THR A 105 2.25 12.62 14.63
CA THR A 105 1.66 12.67 15.99
C THR A 105 2.52 12.07 17.10
N ILE A 106 3.48 11.21 16.79
CA ILE A 106 4.34 10.55 17.77
C ILE A 106 5.72 11.23 17.79
N ASP A 107 6.16 11.61 18.99
CA ASP A 107 7.47 12.19 19.18
C ASP A 107 8.59 11.18 18.94
N ASP A 108 9.66 11.64 18.29
CA ASP A 108 10.82 10.83 17.93
C ASP A 108 10.51 9.56 17.10
N PHE A 109 9.33 9.48 16.47
CA PHE A 109 8.97 8.34 15.62
C PHE A 109 9.97 8.06 14.48
N PRO A 110 10.57 9.07 13.81
CA PRO A 110 11.72 8.86 12.92
C PRO A 110 12.83 7.97 13.49
N LYS A 111 13.20 8.17 14.77
CA LYS A 111 14.22 7.36 15.44
C LYS A 111 13.73 5.93 15.68
N GLN A 112 12.45 5.76 16.03
CA GLN A 112 11.84 4.44 16.17
C GLN A 112 11.86 3.67 14.84
N MET A 113 11.55 4.34 13.73
CA MET A 113 11.65 3.75 12.38
C MET A 113 13.08 3.33 12.05
N ALA A 114 14.06 4.21 12.27
CA ALA A 114 15.47 3.90 12.02
C ALA A 114 15.94 2.70 12.84
N ALA A 115 15.56 2.65 14.12
CA ALA A 115 15.97 1.58 15.01
C ALA A 115 15.23 0.25 14.69
N SER A 116 13.97 0.28 14.25
CA SER A 116 13.26 -0.89 13.73
C SER A 116 13.89 -1.42 12.44
N ASN A 117 14.33 -0.53 11.54
CA ASN A 117 15.06 -0.90 10.33
C ASN A 117 16.42 -1.57 10.64
N ASN A 118 17.17 -1.04 11.61
CA ASN A 118 18.41 -1.67 12.07
C ASN A 118 18.16 -3.06 12.65
N ALA A 119 17.06 -3.25 13.40
CA ALA A 119 16.65 -4.56 13.90
C ALA A 119 16.34 -5.57 12.79
N HIS A 120 15.70 -5.13 11.72
CA HIS A 120 15.44 -5.96 10.56
C HIS A 120 16.75 -6.44 9.91
N PHE A 121 17.70 -5.53 9.65
CA PHE A 121 19.00 -5.89 9.09
C PHE A 121 19.82 -6.79 10.01
N ALA A 122 19.79 -6.55 11.32
CA ALA A 122 20.43 -7.42 12.30
C ALA A 122 19.84 -8.85 12.28
N SER A 123 18.51 -8.97 12.16
CA SER A 123 17.84 -10.26 12.01
C SER A 123 18.23 -10.98 10.73
N MET A 124 18.39 -10.26 9.61
CA MET A 124 18.85 -10.84 8.34
C MET A 124 20.30 -11.32 8.45
N ALA A 125 21.19 -10.50 9.02
CA ALA A 125 22.58 -10.87 9.23
C ALA A 125 22.71 -12.12 10.12
N ARG A 126 21.89 -12.23 11.16
CA ARG A 126 21.84 -13.42 12.01
C ARG A 126 21.39 -14.66 11.25
N ALA A 127 20.38 -14.54 10.39
CA ALA A 127 19.94 -15.65 9.54
C ALA A 127 21.04 -16.13 8.57
N VAL A 128 21.83 -15.19 8.02
CA VAL A 128 22.99 -15.52 7.20
C VAL A 128 24.07 -16.24 8.02
N ALA A 129 24.38 -15.72 9.21
CA ALA A 129 25.34 -16.37 10.11
C ALA A 129 24.90 -17.80 10.47
N ASP A 130 23.62 -18.01 10.76
CA ASP A 130 23.09 -19.35 11.08
C ASP A 130 23.19 -20.32 9.89
N GLN A 131 23.03 -19.83 8.66
CA GLN A 131 23.26 -20.65 7.45
C GLN A 131 24.74 -21.00 7.26
N LEU A 132 25.64 -20.04 7.46
CA LEU A 132 27.08 -20.25 7.36
C LEU A 132 27.60 -21.21 8.46
N ALA A 133 27.09 -21.09 9.68
CA ALA A 133 27.40 -22.01 10.77
C ALA A 133 26.90 -23.44 10.53
N ALA A 134 25.88 -23.63 9.69
CA ALA A 134 25.40 -24.94 9.27
C ALA A 134 26.19 -25.52 8.07
N GLY A 135 27.12 -24.73 7.52
CA GLY A 135 28.04 -25.14 6.47
C GLY A 135 29.00 -26.24 6.94
N VAL A 136 29.81 -26.76 6.02
CA VAL A 136 30.85 -27.78 6.33
C VAL A 136 32.26 -27.23 6.17
N ASP A 137 32.42 -26.03 5.62
CA ASP A 137 33.70 -25.36 5.47
C ASP A 137 34.07 -24.60 6.75
N THR A 138 35.32 -24.70 7.16
CA THR A 138 35.90 -23.91 8.25
C THR A 138 35.84 -22.41 7.96
N ALA A 139 35.98 -22.00 6.70
CA ALA A 139 35.89 -20.58 6.33
C ALA A 139 34.46 -20.01 6.53
N GLU A 140 33.42 -20.81 6.29
CA GLU A 140 32.02 -20.42 6.53
C GLU A 140 31.76 -20.27 8.03
N HIS A 141 32.33 -21.16 8.85
CA HIS A 141 32.23 -21.06 10.31
C HIS A 141 32.91 -19.81 10.85
N ASP A 142 34.12 -19.49 10.39
CA ASP A 142 34.84 -18.28 10.82
C ASP A 142 34.04 -17.01 10.46
N GLN A 143 33.52 -16.93 9.23
CA GLN A 143 32.64 -15.83 8.81
C GLN A 143 31.36 -15.72 9.65
N SER A 144 30.77 -16.86 10.04
CA SER A 144 29.63 -16.84 10.95
C SER A 144 29.99 -16.23 12.31
N GLN A 145 31.18 -16.47 12.83
CA GLN A 145 31.61 -15.91 14.12
C GLN A 145 31.84 -14.41 14.00
N GLU A 146 32.54 -13.96 12.95
CA GLU A 146 32.76 -12.53 12.69
C GLU A 146 31.45 -11.73 12.63
N ILE A 147 30.44 -12.27 11.92
CA ILE A 147 29.11 -11.63 11.84
C ILE A 147 28.45 -11.56 13.21
N ARG A 148 28.56 -12.62 14.03
CA ARG A 148 27.94 -12.66 15.37
C ARG A 148 28.61 -11.69 16.32
N GLU A 149 29.94 -11.62 16.31
CA GLU A 149 30.71 -10.66 17.11
C GLU A 149 30.33 -9.21 16.76
N LEU A 150 30.24 -8.88 15.47
CA LEU A 150 29.80 -7.56 15.02
C LEU A 150 28.37 -7.24 15.49
N LEU A 151 27.45 -8.20 15.44
CA LEU A 151 26.08 -8.02 15.92
C LEU A 151 26.02 -7.80 17.43
N GLU A 152 26.87 -8.47 18.21
CA GLU A 152 26.97 -8.28 19.67
C GLU A 152 27.56 -6.91 20.01
N GLU A 153 28.58 -6.46 19.28
CA GLU A 153 29.13 -5.11 19.42
C GLU A 153 28.05 -4.06 19.18
N ILE A 154 27.30 -4.15 18.07
CA ILE A 154 26.21 -3.22 17.74
C ILE A 154 25.11 -3.24 18.83
N ALA A 155 24.72 -4.44 19.29
CA ALA A 155 23.70 -4.58 20.32
C ALA A 155 24.13 -3.99 21.68
N SER A 156 25.43 -3.93 21.98
CA SER A 156 25.95 -3.34 23.22
C SER A 156 25.83 -1.81 23.28
N VAL A 157 25.70 -1.15 22.13
CA VAL A 157 25.63 0.33 22.02
C VAL A 157 24.23 0.82 21.65
N ALA A 158 23.36 -0.05 21.12
CA ALA A 158 22.04 0.32 20.63
C ALA A 158 20.91 -0.33 21.45
N VAL A 159 19.93 0.48 21.87
CA VAL A 159 18.64 -0.05 22.35
C VAL A 159 17.89 -0.59 21.14
N MET A 160 17.71 -1.91 21.07
CA MET A 160 16.90 -2.55 20.05
C MET A 160 15.41 -2.30 20.36
N PRO A 161 14.68 -1.52 19.55
CA PRO A 161 13.28 -1.25 19.82
C PRO A 161 12.41 -2.46 19.50
N ALA A 162 11.21 -2.47 20.06
CA ALA A 162 10.18 -3.42 19.70
C ALA A 162 9.80 -3.27 18.21
N ASP A 163 9.47 -4.40 17.59
CA ASP A 163 8.87 -4.46 16.25
C ASP A 163 7.68 -3.48 16.14
N ILE A 164 7.68 -2.59 15.14
CA ILE A 164 6.55 -1.70 14.89
C ILE A 164 5.37 -2.54 14.38
N LYS A 165 4.38 -2.77 15.23
CA LYS A 165 3.16 -3.50 14.86
C LYS A 165 2.14 -2.55 14.26
N LEU A 166 1.89 -2.69 12.95
CA LEU A 166 1.00 -1.78 12.19
C LEU A 166 -0.39 -1.57 12.83
N ARG A 167 -1.01 -2.63 13.38
CA ARG A 167 -2.30 -2.52 14.07
C ARG A 167 -2.23 -1.65 15.32
N GLN A 168 -1.17 -1.81 16.11
CA GLN A 168 -0.96 -1.01 17.30
C GLN A 168 -0.70 0.44 16.92
N LEU A 169 0.16 0.66 15.92
CA LEU A 169 0.44 2.00 15.41
C LEU A 169 -0.84 2.70 14.89
N ALA A 170 -1.70 1.97 14.19
CA ALA A 170 -2.99 2.49 13.74
C ALA A 170 -3.90 2.90 14.90
N ARG A 171 -3.90 2.18 16.02
CA ARG A 171 -4.66 2.56 17.21
C ARG A 171 -4.10 3.82 17.86
N GLU A 172 -2.79 3.87 18.04
CA GLU A 172 -2.09 5.00 18.68
C GLU A 172 -2.27 6.31 17.90
N THR A 173 -2.37 6.22 16.56
CA THR A 173 -2.52 7.37 15.65
C THR A 173 -3.97 7.67 15.26
N GLY A 174 -4.96 6.97 15.83
CA GLY A 174 -6.37 7.15 15.47
C GLY A 174 -6.79 6.60 14.09
N MET A 175 -5.89 5.90 13.40
CA MET A 175 -6.10 5.25 12.10
C MET A 175 -6.69 3.83 12.21
N GLU A 176 -7.24 3.42 13.37
CA GLU A 176 -7.74 2.05 13.59
C GLU A 176 -8.79 1.63 12.56
N LYS A 177 -9.72 2.52 12.17
CA LYS A 177 -10.73 2.21 11.15
C LYS A 177 -10.10 1.93 9.79
N LEU A 178 -9.06 2.68 9.42
CA LEU A 178 -8.34 2.47 8.16
C LEU A 178 -7.68 1.09 8.15
N TYR A 179 -7.10 0.68 9.29
CA TYR A 179 -6.53 -0.66 9.44
C TYR A 179 -7.60 -1.76 9.41
N GLU A 180 -8.61 -1.67 10.28
CA GLU A 180 -9.57 -2.76 10.48
C GLU A 180 -10.48 -2.99 9.27
N ILE A 181 -10.82 -1.92 8.53
CA ILE A 181 -11.74 -2.00 7.40
C ILE A 181 -10.97 -2.16 6.08
N ILE A 182 -10.01 -1.27 5.79
CA ILE A 182 -9.40 -1.20 4.47
C ILE A 182 -8.19 -2.13 4.37
N TYR A 183 -7.23 -2.00 5.29
CA TYR A 183 -6.02 -2.82 5.25
C TYR A 183 -6.35 -4.31 5.34
N ARG A 184 -7.23 -4.72 6.26
CA ARG A 184 -7.61 -6.12 6.42
C ARG A 184 -8.37 -6.68 5.21
N LYS A 185 -9.29 -5.90 4.62
CA LYS A 185 -10.00 -6.30 3.39
C LYS A 185 -9.01 -6.56 2.26
N LEU A 186 -8.16 -5.57 1.94
CA LEU A 186 -7.15 -5.69 0.89
C LEU A 186 -6.17 -6.85 1.18
N SER A 187 -5.80 -7.06 2.45
CA SER A 187 -4.92 -8.16 2.84
C SER A 187 -5.53 -9.54 2.61
N GLY A 188 -6.81 -9.72 2.96
CA GLY A 188 -7.51 -10.99 2.80
C GLY A 188 -7.82 -11.32 1.34
N GLU A 189 -8.16 -10.31 0.54
CA GLU A 189 -8.61 -10.49 -0.84
C GLU A 189 -7.46 -10.61 -1.85
N ALA A 190 -6.34 -9.90 -1.64
CA ALA A 190 -5.31 -9.74 -2.66
C ALA A 190 -3.93 -10.34 -2.31
N ALA A 191 -3.56 -10.45 -1.04
CA ALA A 191 -2.15 -10.67 -0.69
C ALA A 191 -1.78 -12.09 -0.25
N HIS A 192 -2.73 -12.82 0.31
CA HIS A 192 -2.51 -14.21 0.67
C HIS A 192 -3.16 -15.10 -0.40
N PRO A 193 -2.48 -16.15 -0.88
CA PRO A 193 -3.07 -17.16 -1.78
C PRO A 193 -4.08 -18.01 -1.00
N SER A 194 -5.19 -17.39 -0.61
CA SER A 194 -6.33 -17.99 0.06
C SER A 194 -7.32 -18.52 -0.97
N LEU A 195 -8.19 -19.46 -0.56
CA LEU A 195 -9.29 -19.93 -1.43
C LEU A 195 -10.15 -18.76 -1.94
N ALA A 196 -10.40 -17.76 -1.08
CA ALA A 196 -11.13 -16.55 -1.47
C ALA A 196 -10.39 -15.74 -2.55
N SER A 197 -9.06 -15.61 -2.45
CA SER A 197 -8.27 -14.86 -3.42
C SER A 197 -8.24 -15.50 -4.81
N ILE A 198 -8.25 -16.84 -4.89
CA ILE A 198 -8.20 -17.59 -6.15
C ILE A 198 -9.58 -17.87 -6.75
N GLU A 199 -10.66 -17.74 -5.98
CA GLU A 199 -12.04 -17.99 -6.44
C GLU A 199 -12.40 -17.13 -7.66
N ARG A 200 -11.83 -15.92 -7.76
CA ARG A 200 -11.99 -15.02 -8.92
C ARG A 200 -11.50 -15.61 -10.25
N HIS A 201 -10.69 -16.67 -10.20
CA HIS A 201 -10.21 -17.39 -11.36
C HIS A 201 -11.13 -18.54 -11.78
N PHE A 202 -12.26 -18.76 -11.11
CA PHE A 202 -13.20 -19.81 -11.46
C PHE A 202 -14.56 -19.24 -11.85
N ARG A 203 -15.07 -19.63 -13.02
CA ARG A 203 -16.48 -19.47 -13.37
C ARG A 203 -17.23 -20.75 -13.02
N ARG A 204 -18.35 -20.62 -12.31
CA ARG A 204 -19.22 -21.77 -11.97
C ARG A 204 -20.42 -21.85 -12.92
N ASP A 205 -20.88 -23.08 -13.20
CA ASP A 205 -22.13 -23.34 -13.93
C ASP A 205 -23.37 -23.14 -13.03
N GLU A 206 -24.57 -23.26 -13.60
CA GLU A 206 -25.85 -23.17 -12.87
C GLU A 206 -25.99 -24.21 -11.74
N ARG A 207 -25.14 -25.25 -11.72
CA ARG A 207 -25.10 -26.29 -10.69
C ARG A 207 -24.00 -26.05 -9.66
N GLY A 208 -23.32 -24.90 -9.70
CA GLY A 208 -22.25 -24.51 -8.78
C GLY A 208 -20.91 -25.19 -9.01
N ARG A 209 -20.74 -25.95 -10.10
CA ARG A 209 -19.49 -26.64 -10.44
C ARG A 209 -18.57 -25.72 -11.22
N ILE A 210 -17.25 -25.84 -11.03
CA ILE A 210 -16.28 -25.08 -11.81
C ILE A 210 -16.38 -25.48 -13.28
N ALA A 211 -16.73 -24.52 -14.13
CA ALA A 211 -16.94 -24.69 -15.55
C ALA A 211 -15.78 -24.15 -16.40
N GLN A 212 -15.07 -23.12 -15.92
CA GLN A 212 -14.00 -22.46 -16.67
C GLN A 212 -13.00 -21.77 -15.75
N LEU A 213 -11.72 -21.79 -16.14
CA LEU A 213 -10.67 -20.94 -15.57
C LEU A 213 -10.71 -19.54 -16.22
N ILE A 214 -10.72 -18.49 -15.39
CA ILE A 214 -10.71 -17.09 -15.81
C ILE A 214 -9.29 -16.54 -15.64
N PHE A 215 -8.67 -16.18 -16.77
CA PHE A 215 -7.46 -15.37 -16.83
C PHE A 215 -7.70 -14.24 -17.84
N ALA A 216 -8.34 -13.17 -17.37
CA ALA A 216 -8.74 -12.01 -18.16
C ALA A 216 -8.94 -10.79 -17.25
N PRO A 217 -8.93 -9.55 -17.78
CA PRO A 217 -9.28 -8.35 -17.04
C PRO A 217 -10.64 -8.45 -16.33
N GLN A 218 -10.73 -7.86 -15.14
CA GLN A 218 -11.92 -7.91 -14.27
C GLN A 218 -12.40 -6.50 -13.90
N VAL A 219 -13.71 -6.36 -13.71
CA VAL A 219 -14.34 -5.13 -13.17
C VAL A 219 -14.98 -5.36 -11.80
N ASP A 220 -15.16 -6.62 -11.40
CA ASP A 220 -15.75 -6.96 -10.10
C ASP A 220 -14.85 -6.45 -8.97
N GLY A 221 -15.43 -5.65 -8.08
CA GLY A 221 -14.70 -5.01 -6.97
C GLY A 221 -13.84 -3.79 -7.36
N LEU A 222 -13.87 -3.35 -8.64
CA LEU A 222 -13.07 -2.23 -9.12
C LEU A 222 -13.39 -0.90 -8.42
N SER A 223 -14.68 -0.56 -8.28
CA SER A 223 -15.12 0.66 -7.57
C SER A 223 -14.70 0.65 -6.10
N ASP A 224 -14.89 -0.49 -5.43
CA ASP A 224 -14.50 -0.71 -4.03
C ASP A 224 -12.99 -0.56 -3.80
N LEU A 225 -12.20 -1.12 -4.72
CA LEU A 225 -10.74 -1.01 -4.72
C LEU A 225 -10.31 0.46 -4.84
N LEU A 226 -10.83 1.18 -5.85
CA LEU A 226 -10.50 2.58 -6.05
C LEU A 226 -10.96 3.42 -4.84
N GLY A 227 -12.12 3.12 -4.27
CA GLY A 227 -12.58 3.82 -3.08
C GLY A 227 -11.68 3.58 -1.87
N SER A 228 -11.17 2.36 -1.72
CA SER A 228 -10.19 2.00 -0.70
C SER A 228 -8.86 2.76 -0.87
N ALA A 229 -8.35 2.80 -2.11
CA ALA A 229 -7.13 3.53 -2.43
C ALA A 229 -7.29 5.04 -2.22
N ILE A 230 -8.43 5.63 -2.62
CA ILE A 230 -8.73 7.05 -2.40
C ILE A 230 -8.78 7.35 -0.90
N THR A 231 -9.46 6.54 -0.10
CA THR A 231 -9.53 6.74 1.36
C THR A 231 -8.13 6.72 1.98
N ALA A 232 -7.29 5.77 1.57
CA ALA A 232 -5.91 5.67 2.05
C ALA A 232 -5.03 6.85 1.59
N GLY A 233 -5.19 7.30 0.34
CA GLY A 233 -4.49 8.47 -0.20
C GLY A 233 -4.88 9.76 0.52
N LEU A 234 -6.16 9.94 0.81
CA LEU A 234 -6.66 11.08 1.59
C LEU A 234 -6.16 11.07 3.03
N ALA A 235 -6.06 9.90 3.66
CA ALA A 235 -5.45 9.78 4.98
C ALA A 235 -3.96 10.17 4.98
N ASN A 236 -3.20 9.81 3.94
CA ASN A 236 -1.83 10.29 3.76
C ASN A 236 -1.77 11.81 3.61
N LEU A 237 -2.66 12.39 2.80
CA LEU A 237 -2.71 13.84 2.56
C LEU A 237 -3.03 14.61 3.84
N GLN A 238 -3.96 14.11 4.65
CA GLN A 238 -4.29 14.68 5.95
C GLN A 238 -3.08 14.66 6.90
N ALA A 239 -2.42 13.50 7.05
CA ALA A 239 -1.27 13.37 7.94
C ALA A 239 -0.05 14.18 7.45
N LEU A 240 0.09 14.38 6.13
CA LEU A 240 1.07 15.30 5.55
C LEU A 240 0.78 16.76 5.94
N ALA A 241 -0.48 17.19 5.87
CA ALA A 241 -0.88 18.53 6.26
C ALA A 241 -0.51 18.82 7.72
N GLU A 242 -0.69 17.84 8.60
CA GLU A 242 -0.31 17.91 10.02
C GLU A 242 1.22 17.98 10.19
N THR A 243 1.97 17.12 9.49
CA THR A 243 3.44 17.10 9.52
C THR A 243 4.06 18.46 9.16
N PHE A 244 3.52 19.14 8.16
CA PHE A 244 4.04 20.41 7.65
C PHE A 244 3.30 21.65 8.18
N GLY A 245 2.23 21.48 8.97
CA GLY A 245 1.40 22.60 9.43
C GLY A 245 0.74 23.41 8.30
N ARG A 246 0.40 22.76 7.17
CA ARG A 246 -0.06 23.42 5.94
C ARG A 246 -1.58 23.38 5.80
N THR A 247 -2.23 24.53 5.95
CA THR A 247 -3.71 24.64 5.91
C THR A 247 -4.30 24.42 4.52
N ASP A 248 -3.58 24.82 3.47
CA ASP A 248 -3.98 24.60 2.07
C ASP A 248 -4.08 23.11 1.73
N ILE A 249 -3.16 22.27 2.25
CA ILE A 249 -3.22 20.81 2.10
C ILE A 249 -4.42 20.24 2.87
N ALA A 250 -4.71 20.77 4.06
CA ALA A 250 -5.87 20.34 4.85
C ALA A 250 -7.21 20.68 4.16
N GLU A 251 -7.32 21.85 3.53
CA GLU A 251 -8.49 22.25 2.73
C GLU A 251 -8.67 21.35 1.50
N LEU A 252 -7.57 21.01 0.83
CA LEU A 252 -7.57 20.07 -0.30
C LEU A 252 -8.09 18.69 0.12
N TYR A 253 -7.57 18.15 1.23
CA TYR A 253 -8.07 16.91 1.83
C TYR A 253 -9.58 16.97 2.07
N LYS A 254 -10.07 18.03 2.72
CA LYS A 254 -11.49 18.17 3.04
C LYS A 254 -12.35 18.15 1.78
N THR A 255 -11.95 18.92 0.77
CA THR A 255 -12.66 19.02 -0.51
C THR A 255 -12.80 17.65 -1.20
N PHE A 256 -11.72 16.89 -1.29
CA PHE A 256 -11.76 15.57 -1.92
C PHE A 256 -12.46 14.52 -1.06
N ASN A 257 -12.34 14.59 0.26
CA ASN A 257 -13.01 13.67 1.18
C ASN A 257 -14.53 13.84 1.15
N ASP A 258 -15.02 15.08 1.07
CA ASP A 258 -16.45 15.35 0.94
C ASP A 258 -17.00 14.79 -0.38
N ARG A 259 -16.29 14.99 -1.51
CA ARG A 259 -16.64 14.38 -2.80
C ARG A 259 -16.59 12.86 -2.77
N HIS A 260 -15.56 12.28 -2.15
CA HIS A 260 -15.42 10.84 -2.03
C HIS A 260 -16.61 10.20 -1.30
N ARG A 261 -17.09 10.86 -0.24
CA ARG A 261 -18.28 10.45 0.53
C ARG A 261 -19.57 10.57 -0.27
N LEU A 262 -19.74 11.64 -1.05
CA LEU A 262 -20.91 11.81 -1.91
C LEU A 262 -21.03 10.66 -2.91
N ILE A 263 -19.96 10.33 -3.63
CA ILE A 263 -19.93 9.19 -4.57
C ILE A 263 -20.27 7.87 -3.83
N ALA A 264 -19.76 7.68 -2.61
CA ALA A 264 -20.06 6.47 -1.85
C ALA A 264 -21.54 6.36 -1.42
N LEU A 265 -22.20 7.49 -1.15
CA LEU A 265 -23.63 7.53 -0.80
C LEU A 265 -24.52 7.29 -2.03
N GLU A 266 -24.16 7.87 -3.18
CA GLU A 266 -24.89 7.70 -4.44
C GLU A 266 -24.85 6.23 -4.91
N GLN A 267 -23.71 5.55 -4.71
CA GLN A 267 -23.55 4.12 -5.02
C GLN A 267 -24.31 3.17 -4.06
N GLN A 268 -24.81 3.66 -2.92
CA GLN A 268 -25.58 2.87 -1.95
C GLN A 268 -27.10 3.02 -2.11
N GLN A 269 -27.58 3.90 -2.99
CA GLN A 269 -29.01 4.02 -3.25
C GLN A 269 -29.47 2.87 -4.17
N PRO A 270 -30.54 2.13 -3.81
CA PRO A 270 -31.08 1.12 -4.70
C PRO A 270 -31.66 1.80 -5.95
N VAL A 271 -31.31 1.27 -7.13
CA VAL A 271 -31.96 1.57 -8.41
C VAL A 271 -33.41 1.11 -8.38
#